data_AF-A0A957SJ53-F1
#
_entry.id   AF-A0A957SJ53-F1
#
_cell.length_a   1.000
_cell.length_b   1.000
_cell.length_c   1.000
_cell.angle_alpha   90.00
_cell.angle_beta   90.00
_cell.angle_gamma   90.00
#
_symmetry.space_group_name_H-M   'P 1'
#
loop_
_entity.id
_entity.type
_entity.pdbx_description
1 polymer ?
#
loop_
_entity_poly.entity_id
_entity_poly.type
_entity_poly.pdbx_seq_one_letter_code
_entity_poly.pdbx_strand_id
1 'polypeptide(L)'
;ADFLAGQMPGATVWVSDPTWPNHQGIFQAAGLKVASYAYFDKQSNGVAFDALLAAVRQIPAGDVIVLHGCCHNPTGVDLAAEQWAQVSTLLAQRQVLPLIDFAYQGFAEGLEEDAVGLRTICQSHDEVLVASSFS
;
A
#
# COMPACT_ATOMS: atom_id res chain seq x y z
N ALA A 1 9.29 10.17 -2.58
CA ALA A 1 10.12 9.31 -3.42
C ALA A 1 11.61 9.51 -3.13
N ASP A 2 12.13 10.74 -3.20
CA ASP A 2 13.56 11.03 -2.96
C ASP A 2 14.09 10.55 -1.61
N PHE A 3 13.27 10.63 -0.54
CA PHE A 3 13.62 10.05 0.76
C PHE A 3 13.94 8.55 0.66
N LEU A 4 13.07 7.76 0.01
CA LEU A 4 13.30 6.33 -0.21
C LEU A 4 14.54 6.10 -1.08
N ALA A 5 14.72 6.88 -2.14
CA ALA A 5 15.89 6.77 -3.01
C ALA A 5 17.21 7.00 -2.25
N GLY A 6 17.21 7.94 -1.30
CA GLY A 6 18.39 8.25 -0.47
C GLY A 6 18.62 7.27 0.68
N GLN A 7 17.56 6.81 1.35
CA GLN A 7 17.68 5.99 2.56
C GLN A 7 17.65 4.49 2.29
N MET A 8 17.04 4.06 1.19
CA MET A 8 16.84 2.65 0.84
C MET A 8 17.38 2.36 -0.56
N PRO A 9 18.70 2.55 -0.80
CA PRO A 9 19.28 2.38 -2.12
C PRO A 9 19.10 0.94 -2.61
N GLY A 10 18.51 0.80 -3.80
CA GLY A 10 18.29 -0.49 -4.44
C GLY A 10 16.96 -1.18 -4.10
N ALA A 11 16.18 -0.63 -3.16
CA ALA A 11 14.83 -1.13 -2.86
C ALA A 11 13.90 -1.00 -4.07
N THR A 12 13.00 -1.96 -4.20
CA THR A 12 11.88 -1.91 -5.16
C THR A 12 10.64 -1.38 -4.45
N VAL A 13 9.93 -0.46 -5.11
CA VAL A 13 8.63 0.01 -4.68
C VAL A 13 7.54 -0.79 -5.37
N TRP A 14 6.68 -1.43 -4.59
CA TRP A 14 5.59 -2.28 -5.05
C TRP A 14 4.27 -1.50 -4.99
N VAL A 15 3.60 -1.36 -6.12
CA VAL A 15 2.30 -0.65 -6.23
C VAL A 15 1.20 -1.61 -6.66
N SER A 16 -0.06 -1.34 -6.30
CA SER A 16 -1.17 -2.21 -6.69
C SER A 16 -1.38 -2.20 -8.22
N ASP A 17 -1.91 -3.30 -8.76
CA ASP A 17 -2.46 -3.37 -10.11
C ASP A 17 -4.00 -3.41 -10.07
N PRO A 18 -4.69 -2.33 -10.51
CA PRO A 18 -4.15 -1.02 -10.89
C PRO A 18 -3.83 -0.13 -9.67
N THR A 19 -3.29 1.07 -9.91
CA THR A 19 -3.04 2.13 -8.89
C THR A 19 -3.26 3.51 -9.51
N TRP A 20 -3.21 4.57 -8.69
CA TRP A 20 -3.12 5.95 -9.18
C TRP A 20 -2.00 6.12 -10.22
N PRO A 21 -2.29 6.61 -11.44
CA PRO A 21 -1.33 6.57 -12.55
C PRO A 21 0.02 7.24 -12.29
N ASN A 22 0.06 8.23 -11.38
CA ASN A 22 1.28 8.99 -11.12
C ASN A 22 2.28 8.24 -10.22
N HIS A 23 1.87 7.18 -9.49
CA HIS A 23 2.78 6.46 -8.60
C HIS A 23 4.02 5.97 -9.32
N GLN A 24 3.85 5.28 -10.46
CA GLN A 24 4.99 4.74 -11.21
C GLN A 24 5.95 5.85 -11.65
N GLY A 25 5.42 6.93 -12.23
CA GLY A 25 6.23 8.05 -12.71
C GLY A 25 7.00 8.76 -11.59
N ILE A 26 6.36 8.97 -10.43
CA ILE A 26 6.99 9.62 -9.27
C ILE A 26 8.18 8.80 -8.75
N PHE A 27 8.01 7.49 -8.56
CA PHE A 27 9.10 6.65 -8.04
C PHE A 27 10.22 6.43 -9.07
N GLN A 28 9.87 6.22 -10.34
CA GLN A 28 10.85 6.07 -11.42
C GLN A 28 11.66 7.35 -11.63
N ALA A 29 11.04 8.52 -11.54
CA ALA A 29 11.74 9.80 -11.65
C ALA A 29 12.79 10.01 -10.53
N ALA A 30 12.55 9.43 -9.35
CA ALA A 30 13.51 9.40 -8.25
C ALA A 30 14.58 8.29 -8.39
N GLY A 31 14.58 7.53 -9.49
CA GLY A 31 15.55 6.45 -9.76
C GLY A 31 15.25 5.12 -9.08
N LEU A 32 14.06 4.95 -8.50
CA LEU A 32 13.65 3.70 -7.84
C LEU A 32 13.13 2.68 -8.85
N LYS A 33 13.36 1.39 -8.56
CA LYS A 33 12.67 0.30 -9.26
C LYS A 33 11.22 0.27 -8.82
N VAL A 34 10.31 0.03 -9.76
CA VAL A 34 8.88 -0.11 -9.48
C VAL A 34 8.39 -1.46 -10.00
N ALA A 35 7.67 -2.19 -9.16
CA ALA A 35 6.99 -3.44 -9.51
C ALA A 35 5.51 -3.34 -9.10
N SER A 36 4.71 -4.28 -9.58
CA SER A 36 3.27 -4.32 -9.28
C SER A 36 2.86 -5.59 -8.54
N TYR A 37 1.84 -5.50 -7.70
CA TYR A 37 1.18 -6.64 -7.07
C TYR A 37 -0.32 -6.68 -7.39
N ALA A 38 -0.90 -7.88 -7.43
CA ALA A 38 -2.32 -8.05 -7.73
C ALA A 38 -3.20 -7.41 -6.63
N TYR A 39 -4.19 -6.61 -7.03
CA TYR A 39 -5.11 -5.97 -6.10
C TYR A 39 -6.58 -6.09 -6.51
N PHE A 40 -6.93 -5.78 -7.76
CA PHE A 40 -8.33 -5.77 -8.20
C PHE A 40 -8.71 -7.04 -8.98
N ASP A 41 -9.78 -7.71 -8.56
CA ASP A 41 -10.38 -8.80 -9.30
C ASP A 41 -11.59 -8.31 -10.10
N LYS A 42 -11.44 -8.32 -11.43
CA LYS A 42 -12.49 -7.91 -12.38
C LYS A 42 -13.72 -8.82 -12.35
N GLN A 43 -13.58 -10.08 -11.92
CA GLN A 43 -14.69 -11.02 -11.91
C GLN A 43 -15.62 -10.76 -10.72
N SER A 44 -15.06 -10.53 -9.53
CA SER A 44 -15.84 -10.20 -8.33
C SER A 44 -16.12 -8.70 -8.16
N ASN A 45 -15.44 -7.82 -8.91
CA ASN A 45 -15.36 -6.38 -8.63
C ASN A 45 -14.88 -6.10 -7.20
N GLY A 46 -14.00 -6.95 -6.69
CA GLY A 46 -13.50 -6.91 -5.32
C GLY A 46 -11.98 -6.90 -5.27
N VAL A 47 -11.45 -6.98 -4.06
CA VAL A 47 -10.01 -7.21 -3.87
C VAL A 47 -9.67 -8.65 -4.25
N ALA A 48 -8.68 -8.84 -5.11
CA ALA A 48 -8.03 -10.10 -5.43
C ALA A 48 -7.18 -10.61 -4.26
N PHE A 49 -7.81 -10.81 -3.10
CA PHE A 49 -7.12 -10.90 -1.81
C PHE A 49 -6.12 -12.05 -1.69
N ASP A 50 -6.45 -13.24 -2.20
CA ASP A 50 -5.53 -14.37 -2.21
C ASP A 50 -4.29 -14.10 -3.08
N ALA A 51 -4.49 -13.43 -4.21
CA ALA A 51 -3.40 -13.04 -5.11
C ALA A 51 -2.54 -11.92 -4.51
N LEU A 52 -3.16 -10.97 -3.80
CA LEU A 52 -2.47 -9.95 -3.02
C LEU A 52 -1.56 -10.60 -1.97
N LEU A 53 -2.08 -11.49 -1.14
CA LEU A 53 -1.29 -12.20 -0.13
C LEU A 53 -0.18 -13.05 -0.77
N ALA A 54 -0.44 -13.70 -1.91
CA ALA A 54 0.56 -14.45 -2.66
C ALA A 54 1.70 -13.53 -3.16
N ALA A 55 1.38 -12.34 -3.66
CA ALA A 55 2.36 -11.36 -4.08
C ALA A 55 3.18 -10.85 -2.90
N VAL A 56 2.55 -10.47 -1.78
CA VAL A 56 3.25 -9.99 -0.57
C VAL A 56 4.24 -11.03 -0.04
N ARG A 57 3.90 -12.33 -0.07
CA ARG A 57 4.84 -13.42 0.33
C ARG A 57 6.10 -13.48 -0.54
N GLN A 58 6.08 -12.92 -1.74
CA GLN A 58 7.20 -12.93 -2.67
C GLN A 58 8.00 -11.63 -2.64
N ILE A 59 7.49 -10.57 -1.99
CA ILE A 59 8.22 -9.32 -1.84
C ILE A 59 9.50 -9.58 -1.02
N PRO A 60 10.68 -9.15 -1.52
CA PRO A 60 11.93 -9.18 -0.77
C PRO A 60 11.87 -8.37 0.52
N ALA A 61 12.53 -8.85 1.57
CA ALA A 61 12.73 -8.05 2.78
C ALA A 61 13.51 -6.76 2.45
N GLY A 62 13.12 -5.64 3.05
CA GLY A 62 13.70 -4.33 2.78
C GLY A 62 13.14 -3.59 1.57
N ASP A 63 12.21 -4.20 0.81
CA ASP A 63 11.44 -3.48 -0.20
C ASP A 63 10.29 -2.69 0.43
N VAL A 64 9.67 -1.82 -0.37
CA VAL A 64 8.58 -0.93 0.04
C VAL A 64 7.29 -1.33 -0.65
N ILE A 65 6.17 -1.39 0.07
CA ILE A 65 4.84 -1.55 -0.51
C ILE A 65 4.03 -0.27 -0.35
N VAL A 66 3.38 0.18 -1.42
CA VAL A 66 2.42 1.29 -1.40
C VAL A 66 1.02 0.73 -1.23
N LEU A 67 0.31 1.19 -0.20
CA LEU A 67 -1.08 0.84 0.10
C LEU A 67 -1.90 2.13 0.14
N HIS A 68 -3.09 2.11 -0.45
CA HIS A 68 -4.04 3.21 -0.30
C HIS A 68 -4.75 3.00 1.04
N GLY A 69 -4.74 4.00 1.92
CA GLY A 69 -5.30 3.88 3.27
C GLY A 69 -6.82 3.65 3.26
N CYS A 70 -7.50 4.29 2.30
CA CYS A 70 -8.92 4.16 1.99
C CYS A 70 -9.18 4.67 0.57
N CYS A 71 -10.40 4.46 0.06
CA CYS A 71 -10.88 4.97 -1.22
C CYS A 71 -9.91 4.69 -2.38
N HIS A 72 -9.49 3.43 -2.54
CA HIS A 72 -8.45 3.06 -3.50
C HIS A 72 -8.68 3.68 -4.88
N ASN A 73 -7.72 4.46 -5.36
CA ASN A 73 -7.79 5.09 -6.67
C ASN A 73 -7.01 4.24 -7.70
N PRO A 74 -7.63 3.78 -8.81
CA PRO A 74 -8.94 4.18 -9.34
C PRO A 74 -10.10 3.21 -9.05
N THR A 75 -9.87 2.14 -8.29
CA THR A 75 -10.82 1.01 -8.25
C THR A 75 -12.08 1.29 -7.44
N GLY A 76 -11.98 2.13 -6.41
CA GLY A 76 -13.01 2.35 -5.40
C GLY A 76 -13.22 1.16 -4.46
N VAL A 77 -12.34 0.15 -4.47
CA VAL A 77 -12.47 -1.06 -3.67
C VAL A 77 -11.38 -1.09 -2.60
N ASP A 78 -11.79 -1.20 -1.34
CA ASP A 78 -10.92 -1.18 -0.19
C ASP A 78 -10.82 -2.55 0.50
N LEU A 79 -9.73 -2.75 1.24
CA LEU A 79 -9.55 -3.88 2.13
C LEU A 79 -10.48 -3.76 3.34
N ALA A 80 -11.15 -4.86 3.71
CA ALA A 80 -11.87 -4.97 4.97
C ALA A 80 -10.91 -4.97 6.18
N ALA A 81 -11.42 -4.68 7.37
CA ALA A 81 -10.60 -4.63 8.60
C ALA A 81 -9.84 -5.95 8.87
N GLU A 82 -10.47 -7.10 8.64
CA GLU A 82 -9.86 -8.41 8.81
C GLU A 82 -8.78 -8.69 7.74
N GLN A 83 -8.93 -8.10 6.56
CA GLN A 83 -7.93 -8.20 5.49
C GLN A 83 -6.72 -7.32 5.81
N TRP A 84 -6.94 -6.11 6.34
CA TRP A 84 -5.88 -5.24 6.84
C TRP A 84 -5.02 -5.92 7.91
N ALA A 85 -5.63 -6.59 8.88
CA ALA A 85 -4.89 -7.32 9.93
C ALA A 85 -3.97 -8.41 9.34
N GLN A 86 -4.45 -9.15 8.34
CA GLN A 86 -3.68 -10.20 7.68
C GLN A 86 -2.53 -9.63 6.83
N VAL A 87 -2.80 -8.58 6.05
CA VAL A 87 -1.77 -7.89 5.25
C VAL A 87 -0.71 -7.31 6.18
N SER A 88 -1.12 -6.62 7.25
CA SER A 88 -0.20 -6.01 8.21
C SER A 88 0.72 -7.05 8.86
N THR A 89 0.14 -8.17 9.34
CA THR A 89 0.90 -9.28 9.94
C THR A 89 1.92 -9.84 8.95
N LEU A 90 1.51 -10.06 7.69
CA LEU A 90 2.38 -10.61 6.68
C LEU A 90 3.51 -9.65 6.30
N LEU A 91 3.23 -8.36 6.16
CA LEU A 91 4.25 -7.35 5.86
C LEU A 91 5.32 -7.28 6.97
N ALA A 92 4.89 -7.32 8.23
CA ALA A 92 5.80 -7.32 9.38
C ALA A 92 6.70 -8.58 9.38
N GLN A 93 6.12 -9.77 9.16
CA GLN A 93 6.88 -11.02 9.05
C GLN A 93 7.89 -11.01 7.90
N ARG A 94 7.57 -10.29 6.82
CA ARG A 94 8.40 -10.19 5.61
C ARG A 94 9.39 -9.02 5.66
N GLN A 95 9.35 -8.19 6.70
CA GLN A 95 10.17 -6.99 6.84
C GLN A 95 10.05 -6.07 5.60
N VAL A 96 8.81 -5.88 5.14
CA VAL A 96 8.48 -4.99 4.01
C VAL A 96 7.97 -3.68 4.60
N LEU A 97 8.55 -2.55 4.18
CA LEU A 97 8.18 -1.23 4.67
C LEU A 97 6.84 -0.79 4.06
N PRO A 98 5.79 -0.55 4.85
CA PRO A 98 4.56 0.04 4.35
C PRO A 98 4.69 1.56 4.13
N LEU A 99 4.29 2.00 2.94
CA LEU A 99 4.01 3.39 2.61
C LEU A 99 2.51 3.55 2.37
N ILE A 100 1.83 4.28 3.25
CA ILE A 100 0.39 4.53 3.15
C ILE A 100 0.15 5.83 2.40
N ASP A 101 -0.50 5.74 1.24
CA ASP A 101 -1.10 6.88 0.53
C ASP A 101 -2.49 7.14 1.14
N PHE A 102 -2.64 8.24 1.87
CA PHE A 102 -3.83 8.56 2.65
C PHE A 102 -4.42 9.90 2.23
N ALA A 103 -4.95 9.92 1.00
CA ALA A 103 -5.43 11.14 0.37
C ALA A 103 -6.92 11.45 0.59
N TYR A 104 -7.73 10.47 0.99
CA TYR A 104 -9.20 10.55 0.95
C TYR A 104 -9.87 10.25 2.29
N GLN A 105 -9.20 10.50 3.41
CA GLN A 105 -9.78 10.27 4.73
C GLN A 105 -11.10 11.06 4.89
N GLY A 106 -12.19 10.36 5.21
CA GLY A 106 -13.52 10.91 5.37
C GLY A 106 -14.43 10.80 4.15
N PHE A 107 -13.99 10.13 3.07
CA PHE A 107 -14.76 9.98 1.82
C PHE A 107 -15.34 8.58 1.61
N ALA A 108 -14.91 7.55 2.35
CA ALA A 108 -15.53 6.22 2.28
C ALA A 108 -16.64 6.07 3.33
N GLU A 109 -16.30 5.76 4.57
CA GLU A 109 -17.26 5.52 5.66
C GLU A 109 -17.27 6.67 6.67
N GLY A 110 -16.11 7.25 6.97
CA GLY A 110 -15.96 8.34 7.93
C GLY A 110 -14.51 8.60 8.32
N LEU A 111 -14.25 9.68 9.06
CA LEU A 111 -12.88 10.08 9.41
C LEU A 111 -12.13 9.01 10.22
N GLU A 112 -12.85 8.30 11.10
CA GLU A 112 -12.27 7.33 12.02
C GLU A 112 -12.19 5.94 11.39
N GLU A 113 -13.22 5.59 10.62
CA GLU A 113 -13.41 4.35 9.91
C GLU A 113 -12.38 4.21 8.77
N ASP A 114 -12.18 5.28 8.01
CA ASP A 114 -11.20 5.33 6.90
C ASP A 114 -9.76 5.18 7.41
N ALA A 115 -9.51 5.44 8.70
CA ALA A 115 -8.19 5.31 9.32
C ALA A 115 -7.89 3.90 9.88
N VAL A 116 -8.84 2.95 9.82
CA VAL A 116 -8.67 1.59 10.38
C VAL A 116 -7.45 0.89 9.80
N GLY A 117 -7.25 0.93 8.48
CA GLY A 117 -6.09 0.31 7.82
C GLY A 117 -4.76 0.90 8.28
N LEU A 118 -4.66 2.22 8.27
CA LEU A 118 -3.48 2.96 8.76
C LEU A 118 -3.15 2.59 10.21
N ARG A 119 -4.15 2.64 11.11
CA ARG A 119 -3.97 2.32 12.53
C ARG A 119 -3.52 0.87 12.75
N THR A 120 -4.08 -0.05 11.97
CA THR A 120 -3.70 -1.48 12.02
C THR A 120 -2.23 -1.67 11.63
N ILE A 121 -1.76 -0.97 10.59
CA ILE A 121 -0.35 -1.00 10.18
C ILE A 121 0.54 -0.39 11.27
N CYS A 122 0.21 0.80 11.79
CA CYS A 122 1.01 1.46 12.82
C CYS A 122 1.11 0.69 14.16
N GLN A 123 0.18 -0.23 14.44
CA GLN A 123 0.21 -1.03 15.67
C GLN A 123 1.23 -2.18 15.63
N SER A 124 1.62 -2.65 14.44
CA SER A 124 2.44 -3.86 14.29
C SER A 124 3.73 -3.66 13.50
N HIS A 125 4.10 -2.42 13.21
CA HIS A 125 5.29 -2.05 12.44
C HIS A 125 6.10 -1.01 13.20
N ASP A 126 7.41 -1.22 13.30
CA ASP A 126 8.33 -0.25 13.91
C ASP A 126 8.52 1.00 13.02
N GLU A 127 8.44 0.82 11.70
CA GLU A 127 8.60 1.86 10.70
C GLU A 127 7.43 1.86 9.72
N VAL A 128 6.85 3.04 9.49
CA VAL A 128 5.75 3.27 8.53
C VAL A 128 5.95 4.65 7.92
N LEU A 129 5.73 4.77 6.61
CA LEU A 129 5.64 6.07 5.92
C LEU A 129 4.19 6.38 5.60
N VAL A 130 3.77 7.64 5.81
CA VAL A 130 2.41 8.08 5.50
C VAL A 130 2.48 9.36 4.65
N ALA A 131 1.84 9.34 3.49
CA ALA A 131 1.63 10.50 2.64
C ALA A 131 0.16 10.93 2.76
N SER A 132 -0.10 11.97 3.56
CA SER A 132 -1.44 12.50 3.78
C SER A 132 -1.72 13.69 2.87
N SER A 133 -2.92 13.76 2.28
CA SER A 133 -3.39 14.93 1.52
C SER A 133 -4.50 15.66 2.27
N PHE A 134 -4.59 16.98 2.03
CA PHE A 134 -5.70 17.85 2.48
C PHE A 134 -6.29 18.65 1.31
N SER A 135 -6.11 18.16 0.08
CA SER A 135 -6.56 18.82 -1.15
C SER A 135 -8.08 18.81 -1.31
#